data_AF-A0A9E8MWU2-F1
#
_entry.id   AF-A0A9E8MWU2-F1
#
_cell.length_a   1.000
_cell.length_b   1.000
_cell.length_c   1.000
_cell.angle_alpha   90.00
_cell.angle_beta   90.00
_cell.angle_gamma   90.00
#
_symmetry.space_group_name_H-M   'P 1'
#
loop_
_entity.id
_entity.type
_entity.pdbx_description
1 polymer ?
#
loop_
_entity_poly.entity_id
_entity_poly.type
_entity_poly.pdbx_seq_one_letter_code
_entity_poly.pdbx_strand_id
1 'polypeptide(L)' 'MIVSLAENNQDIERLLKKGYALAIDSNHLVVRDIPYLDNNGNLKIGAIVSIVNFISRIK' A
#
# COMPACT_ATOMS: atom_id res chain seq x y z
N MET A 1 -7.23 11.63 -0.42
CA MET A 1 -5.84 11.60 0.08
C MET A 1 -5.02 10.44 -0.47
N ILE A 2 -5.57 9.21 -0.66
CA ILE A 2 -4.86 8.13 -1.39
C ILE A 2 -5.12 8.13 -2.90
N VAL A 3 -6.35 8.48 -3.32
CA VAL A 3 -6.73 8.59 -4.73
C VAL A 3 -5.87 9.61 -5.48
N SER A 4 -5.60 10.77 -4.87
CA SER A 4 -4.70 11.79 -5.40
C SER A 4 -3.24 11.31 -5.54
N LEU A 5 -2.79 10.39 -4.68
CA LEU A 5 -1.46 9.76 -4.82
C LEU A 5 -1.45 8.74 -5.95
N ALA A 6 -2.54 7.99 -6.13
CA ALA A 6 -2.70 7.06 -7.24
C ALA A 6 -2.63 7.76 -8.60
N GLU A 7 -3.19 8.96 -8.73
CA GLU A 7 -3.11 9.76 -9.96
C GLU A 7 -1.66 10.14 -10.35
N ASN A 8 -0.77 10.20 -9.37
CA ASN A 8 0.62 10.62 -9.55
C ASN A 8 1.63 9.46 -9.43
N ASN A 9 1.18 8.25 -9.07
CA ASN A 9 2.01 7.08 -8.87
C ASN A 9 1.30 5.81 -9.36
N GLN A 10 1.80 5.26 -10.47
CA GLN A 10 1.21 4.11 -11.15
C GLN A 10 1.19 2.84 -10.28
N ASP A 11 2.13 2.66 -9.35
CA ASP A 11 2.15 1.49 -8.47
C ASP A 11 1.00 1.56 -7.44
N ILE A 12 0.75 2.74 -6.88
CA ILE A 12 -0.39 2.98 -5.98
C ILE A 12 -1.71 2.79 -6.73
N GLU A 13 -1.81 3.30 -7.96
CA GLU A 13 -2.98 3.08 -8.83
C GLU A 13 -3.24 1.59 -9.08
N ARG A 14 -2.18 0.83 -9.38
CA ARG A 14 -2.27 -0.60 -9.63
C ARG A 14 -2.76 -1.37 -8.41
N LEU A 15 -2.33 -0.99 -7.20
CA LEU A 15 -2.80 -1.60 -5.96
C LEU A 15 -4.30 -1.33 -5.73
N LEU A 16 -4.77 -0.10 -5.95
CA LEU A 16 -6.20 0.23 -5.84
C LEU A 16 -7.04 -0.55 -6.86
N LYS A 17 -6.61 -0.61 -8.13
CA LYS A 17 -7.32 -1.34 -9.19
C LYS A 17 -7.43 -2.85 -8.92
N LYS A 18 -6.44 -3.42 -8.22
CA LYS A 18 -6.47 -4.82 -7.78
C LYS A 18 -7.38 -5.06 -6.56
N GLY A 19 -7.94 -4.00 -5.97
CA GLY A 19 -8.85 -4.09 -4.84
C GLY A 19 -8.16 -4.17 -3.47
N TYR A 20 -6.87 -3.83 -3.38
CA TYR A 20 -6.19 -3.79 -2.08
C TYR A 20 -6.64 -2.59 -1.26
N ALA A 21 -6.84 -2.80 0.04
CA ALA A 21 -7.10 -1.74 1.00
C ALA A 21 -5.78 -1.00 1.30
N LEU A 22 -5.69 0.27 0.89
CA LEU A 22 -4.54 1.14 1.14
C LEU A 22 -4.88 2.19 2.20
N ALA A 23 -3.91 2.48 3.06
CA ALA A 23 -3.95 3.62 3.97
C ALA A 23 -2.60 4.32 4.01
N ILE A 24 -2.61 5.63 4.22
CA ILE A 24 -1.43 6.38 4.64
C ILE A 24 -1.59 6.65 6.12
N ASP A 25 -0.64 6.17 6.91
CA ASP A 25 -0.55 6.44 8.34
C ASP A 25 0.80 7.12 8.62
N SER A 26 0.75 8.36 9.08
CA SER A 26 1.93 9.20 9.26
C SER A 26 2.77 9.29 7.98
N ASN A 27 3.96 8.68 7.97
CA ASN A 27 4.87 8.58 6.81
C ASN A 27 4.96 7.15 6.26
N HIS A 28 3.93 6.32 6.46
CA HIS A 28 3.91 4.94 5.99
C HIS A 28 2.74 4.66 5.05
N LEU A 29 3.01 3.88 4.01
CA LEU A 29 2.01 3.24 3.16
C LEU A 29 1.71 1.87 3.75
N VAL A 30 0.45 1.67 4.13
CA VAL A 30 -0.04 0.41 4.68
C VAL A 30 -0.95 -0.23 3.65
N VAL A 31 -0.60 -1.44 3.21
CA VAL A 31 -1.41 -2.30 2.35
C VAL A 31 -2.00 -3.41 3.22
N ARG A 32 -3.32 -3.44 3.36
CA ARG A 32 -4.05 -4.38 4.24
C ARG A 32 -4.68 -5.53 3.46
N ASP A 33 -5.21 -6.48 4.21
CA ASP A 33 -5.97 -7.63 3.72
C ASP A 33 -5.16 -8.53 2.78
N ILE A 34 -3.86 -8.67 3.04
CA ILE A 34 -2.96 -9.48 2.23
C ILE A 34 -2.99 -10.92 2.76
N PRO A 35 -3.51 -11.90 1.98
CA PRO A 35 -3.46 -13.29 2.37
C PRO A 35 -2.03 -13.84 2.24
N TYR A 36 -1.59 -14.60 3.24
CA TYR A 36 -0.34 -15.35 3.20
C TYR A 36 -0.48 -16.67 3.96
N LEU A 37 0.46 -17.59 3.75
CA LEU A 37 0.53 -18.83 4.50
C LEU A 37 1.59 -18.71 5.61
N ASP A 38 1.24 -19.14 6.82
CA ASP A 38 2.24 -19.29 7.88
C ASP A 38 3.14 -20.52 7.64
N ASN A 39 4.13 -20.72 8.51
CA ASN A 39 5.07 -21.84 8.40
C ASN A 39 4.40 -23.23 8.44
N ASN A 40 3.16 -23.30 8.95
CA ASN A 40 2.38 -24.54 9.03
C ASN A 40 1.39 -24.66 7.84
N GLY A 41 1.43 -23.74 6.88
CA GLY A 41 0.53 -23.73 5.73
C GLY A 41 -0.87 -23.19 6.01
N ASN A 42 -1.10 -22.54 7.16
CA ASN A 42 -2.42 -21.97 7.46
C ASN A 42 -2.58 -20.60 6.80
N LEU A 43 -3.76 -20.34 6.24
CA LEU A 43 -4.12 -19.02 5.74
C LEU A 43 -4.16 -17.99 6.87
N LYS A 44 -3.43 -16.91 6.69
CA LYS A 44 -3.40 -15.73 7.55
C LYS A 44 -3.66 -14.48 6.72
N ILE A 45 -4.12 -13.43 7.39
CA ILE A 45 -4.28 -12.10 6.81
C ILE A 45 -3.27 -11.17 7.47
N GLY A 46 -2.51 -10.45 6.66
CA GLY A 46 -1.46 -9.53 7.12
C GLY A 46 -1.58 -8.16 6.50
N ALA A 47 -0.62 -7.31 6.85
CA ALA A 47 -0.41 -6.02 6.23
C ALA A 47 1.06 -5.87 5.81
N ILE A 48 1.29 -5.24 4.67
CA ILE A 48 2.62 -4.80 4.25
C ILE A 48 2.72 -3.31 4.53
N VAL A 49 3.77 -2.91 5.25
CA VAL A 49 4.04 -1.53 5.62
C VAL A 49 5.33 -1.09 4.94
N SER A 50 5.29 0.07 4.27
CA SER A 50 6.46 0.69 3.65
C SER A 50 6.57 2.15 4.08
N ILE A 51 7.80 2.68 4.09
CA ILE A 51 8.05 4.10 4.34
C ILE A 51 7.73 4.90 3.07
N VAL A 52 7.00 6.00 3.23
CA VAL A 52 6.67 6.94 2.16
C VAL A 52 7.52 8.19 2.32
N ASN A 53 8.34 8.45 1.32
CA ASN A 53 9.12 9.68 1.22
C ASN A 53 8.44 10.62 0.22
N PHE A 54 7.91 11.74 0.70
CA PHE A 54 7.33 12.77 -0.16
C PHE A 54 8.44 13.61 -0.77
N ILE A 55 8.67 13.46 -2.07
CA ILE A 55 9.69 14.20 -2.80
C ILE A 55 9.01 15.38 -3.50
N SER A 56 9.40 16.59 -3.14
CA SER A 56 9.02 17.79 -3.90
C SER A 56 9.96 17.92 -5.10
N ARG A 57 9.40 17.91 -6.30
CA ARG A 57 10.16 18.23 -7.51
C ARG A 57 10.11 19.74 -7.70
N ILE A 58 11.16 20.44 -7.25
CA ILE A 58 11.34 21.86 -7.57
C ILE A 58 11.61 21.91 -9.09
N LYS A 59 10.78 22.69 -9.78
CA LYS A 59 10.82 22.86 -11.23
C LYS A 59 11.85 23.90 -11.63
#